data_AF-A0A1P8B092-F1
#
_entry.id   AF-A0A1P8B092-F1
#
_cell.length_a   1.000
_cell.length_b   1.000
_cell.length_c   1.000
_cell.angle_alpha   90.00
_cell.angle_beta   90.00
_cell.angle_gamma   90.00
#
_symmetry.space_group_name_H-M   'P 1'
#
loop_
_entity.id
_entity.type
_entity.pdbx_description
1 polymer ?
#
loop_
_entity_poly.entity_id
_entity_poly.type
_entity_poly.pdbx_seq_one_letter_code
_entity_poly.pdbx_strand_id
1 'polypeptide(L)' 'MMFEPCQRISNGMRMTQKVSCIEGRTLWARPPKFFYCSSTLCEDNCINTGAYRGGTCDMEDEVAICRCHRCKKII' A
#
# COMPACT_ATOMS: atom_id res chain seq x y z
N MET A 1 8.63 26.10 -36.48
CA MET A 1 8.76 24.65 -36.20
C MET A 1 7.61 24.30 -35.28
N MET A 2 6.67 23.51 -35.80
CA MET A 2 5.39 23.19 -35.19
C MET A 2 5.55 22.28 -33.97
N PHE A 3 4.77 22.52 -32.91
CA PHE A 3 4.41 21.48 -31.94
C PHE A 3 2.90 21.59 -31.67
N GLU A 4 2.16 20.67 -32.26
CA GLU A 4 0.76 20.41 -31.93
C GLU A 4 0.64 19.73 -30.55
N PRO A 5 -0.38 20.05 -29.74
CA PRO A 5 -0.87 19.15 -28.72
C PRO A 5 -2.23 18.57 -29.16
N CYS A 6 -2.19 17.50 -29.95
CA CYS A 6 -3.37 16.71 -30.28
C CYS A 6 -3.26 15.33 -29.62
N GLN A 7 -3.48 15.21 -28.30
CA GLN A 7 -3.80 13.90 -27.70
C GLN A 7 -4.92 14.02 -26.66
N ARG A 8 -6.13 13.80 -27.20
CA ARG A 8 -7.32 13.19 -26.59
C ARG A 8 -7.23 12.85 -25.11
N ILE A 9 -8.10 13.48 -24.33
CA ILE A 9 -8.57 13.01 -23.02
C ILE A 9 -9.19 11.62 -23.23
N SER A 10 -8.43 10.57 -22.94
CA SER A 10 -8.95 9.20 -22.92
C SER A 10 -9.53 8.94 -21.53
N ASN A 11 -10.85 9.13 -21.43
CA ASN A 11 -11.65 8.71 -20.30
C ASN A 11 -11.73 7.17 -20.34
N GLY A 12 -11.07 6.47 -19.41
CA GLY A 12 -11.20 5.02 -19.30
C GLY A 12 -9.88 4.26 -19.22
N MET A 13 -9.15 4.46 -18.13
CA MET A 13 -8.42 3.41 -17.43
C MET A 13 -7.94 4.06 -16.14
N ARG A 14 -8.62 3.76 -15.02
CA ARG A 14 -7.99 3.86 -13.70
C ARG A 14 -6.80 2.91 -13.79
N MET A 15 -5.65 3.40 -14.27
CA MET A 15 -4.37 2.80 -13.94
C MET A 15 -4.35 2.85 -12.43
N THR A 16 -4.76 1.76 -11.79
CA THR A 16 -4.22 1.38 -10.51
C THR A 16 -2.72 1.47 -10.74
N GLN A 17 -2.11 2.61 -10.34
CA GLN A 17 -0.67 2.74 -10.34
C GLN A 17 -0.21 1.46 -9.66
N LYS A 18 0.44 0.57 -10.42
CA LYS A 18 0.99 -0.68 -9.87
C LYS A 18 1.97 -0.22 -8.83
N VAL A 19 1.51 -0.06 -7.59
CA VAL A 19 2.36 0.31 -6.47
C VAL A 19 3.36 -0.81 -6.42
N SER A 20 4.61 -0.51 -6.80
CA SER A 20 5.66 -1.51 -6.75
C SER A 20 5.72 -2.01 -5.32
N CYS A 21 5.56 -3.32 -5.17
CA CYS A 21 5.57 -3.92 -3.86
C CYS A 21 6.99 -3.79 -3.28
N ILE A 22 7.08 -3.25 -2.06
CA ILE A 22 8.35 -3.08 -1.34
C ILE A 22 8.21 -3.88 -0.06
N GLU A 23 9.03 -4.92 0.11
CA GLU A 23 9.02 -5.73 1.34
C GLU A 23 9.26 -4.85 2.57
N GLY A 24 8.45 -5.05 3.61
CA GLY A 24 8.53 -4.27 4.84
C GLY A 24 7.92 -2.87 4.74
N ARG A 25 7.19 -2.54 3.66
CA ARG A 25 6.55 -1.22 3.53
C ARG A 25 5.59 -0.95 4.66
N THR A 26 5.79 0.17 5.36
CA THR A 26 4.83 0.68 6.33
C THR A 26 3.56 1.15 5.62
N LEU A 27 2.43 0.53 5.96
CA LEU A 27 1.11 0.94 5.46
C LEU A 27 0.54 2.07 6.32
N TRP A 28 0.69 1.96 7.63
CA TRP A 28 0.32 2.99 8.60
C TRP A 28 1.18 2.89 9.85
N ALA A 29 1.36 4.03 10.51
CA ALA A 29 1.98 4.17 11.81
C ALA A 29 1.08 5.12 12.61
N ARG A 30 0.51 4.64 13.73
CA ARG A 30 -0.49 5.38 14.51
C ARG A 30 -0.23 5.23 16.01
N PRO A 31 -0.51 6.27 16.83
CA PRO A 31 -0.42 6.13 18.27
C PRO A 31 -1.43 5.07 18.77
N PRO A 32 -1.09 4.28 19.80
CA PRO A 32 -1.92 3.19 20.34
C PRO A 32 -3.23 3.69 20.92
N LYS A 33 -3.30 4.97 21.32
CA LYS A 33 -4.54 5.63 21.73
C LYS A 33 -5.65 5.56 20.67
N PHE A 34 -5.30 5.46 19.40
CA PHE A 34 -6.27 5.44 18.29
C PHE A 34 -6.37 4.08 17.61
N PHE A 35 -5.35 3.22 17.72
CA PHE A 35 -5.29 1.94 17.03
C PHE A 35 -4.60 0.88 17.88
N TYR A 36 -5.31 -0.22 18.14
CA TYR A 36 -4.69 -1.42 18.70
C TYR A 36 -3.79 -2.08 17.65
N CYS A 37 -2.58 -2.47 18.05
CA CYS A 37 -1.68 -3.17 17.17
C CYS A 37 -2.15 -4.61 16.96
N SER A 38 -2.85 -4.85 15.84
CA SER A 38 -3.37 -6.17 15.47
C SER A 38 -2.73 -6.62 14.16
N SER A 39 -1.97 -7.71 14.22
CA SER A 39 -1.38 -8.32 13.03
C SER A 39 -2.43 -8.80 12.04
N THR A 40 -3.58 -9.30 12.51
CA THR A 40 -4.70 -9.69 11.64
C THR A 40 -5.25 -8.49 10.86
N LEU A 41 -5.53 -7.37 11.55
CA LEU A 41 -6.02 -6.16 10.89
C LEU A 41 -4.97 -5.58 9.91
N CYS A 42 -3.69 -5.63 10.29
CA CYS A 42 -2.61 -5.22 9.41
C CYS A 42 -2.54 -6.11 8.16
N GLU A 43 -2.61 -7.43 8.32
CA GLU A 43 -2.60 -8.39 7.22
C GLU A 43 -3.76 -8.16 6.24
N ASP A 44 -5.00 -8.03 6.73
CA ASP A 44 -6.17 -7.73 5.90
C ASP A 44 -5.98 -6.44 5.09
N ASN A 45 -5.50 -5.37 5.73
CA ASN A 45 -5.24 -4.10 5.05
C ASN A 45 -4.14 -4.23 4.00
N CYS A 46 -3.06 -4.95 4.31
CA CYS A 46 -1.98 -5.23 3.36
C CYS A 46 -2.46 -6.06 2.17
N ILE A 47 -3.29 -7.08 2.38
CA ILE A 47 -3.88 -7.90 1.32
C ILE A 47 -4.82 -7.06 0.43
N ASN A 48 -5.62 -6.18 1.04
CA ASN A 48 -6.58 -5.30 0.36
C ASN A 48 -5.91 -4.28 -0.58
N THR A 49 -4.63 -3.96 -0.38
CA THR A 49 -3.87 -3.15 -1.35
C THR A 49 -3.70 -3.86 -2.70
N GLY A 50 -3.90 -5.18 -2.75
CA GLY A 50 -3.67 -6.01 -3.94
C GLY A 50 -2.20 -6.34 -4.21
N ALA A 51 -1.25 -5.72 -3.50
CA ALA A 51 0.19 -5.87 -3.75
C ALA A 51 0.89 -6.86 -2.80
N TYR A 52 0.33 -7.11 -1.61
CA TYR A 52 0.95 -7.94 -0.57
C TYR A 52 0.11 -9.19 -0.25
N ARG A 53 0.74 -10.19 0.38
CA ARG A 53 0.08 -11.40 0.90
C ARG A 53 0.13 -11.51 2.43
N GLY A 54 0.80 -10.58 3.11
CA GLY A 54 0.95 -10.59 4.55
C GLY A 54 1.17 -9.19 5.11
N GLY A 55 0.91 -9.05 6.41
CA GLY A 55 1.18 -7.85 7.18
C GLY A 55 1.48 -8.20 8.63
N THR A 56 2.42 -7.50 9.25
CA THR A 56 2.70 -7.62 10.69
C THR A 56 2.51 -6.27 11.34
N CYS A 57 1.92 -6.27 12.53
CA CYS A 57 1.88 -5.08 13.36
C CYS A 57 2.90 -5.20 14.49
N ASP A 58 3.74 -4.19 14.63
CA ASP A 58 4.72 -4.06 15.72
C ASP A 58 4.49 -2.74 16.48
N MET A 59 4.91 -2.70 17.75
CA MET A 59 4.92 -1.48 18.55
C MET A 59 6.36 -0.94 18.62
N GLU A 60 6.61 0.26 18.10
CA GLU A 60 7.90 0.97 18.21
C GLU A 60 7.67 2.36 18.80
N ASP A 61 8.42 2.73 19.84
CA ASP A 61 8.31 4.05 20.51
C ASP A 61 6.87 4.47 20.83
N GLU A 62 6.07 3.54 21.37
CA GLU A 62 4.63 3.74 21.63
C GLU A 62 3.83 4.13 20.38
N VAL A 63 4.20 3.61 19.21
CA VAL A 63 3.46 3.75 17.95
C VAL A 63 3.19 2.36 17.40
N ALA A 64 1.93 2.07 17.09
CA ALA A 64 1.55 0.85 16.38
C ALA A 64 1.85 1.02 14.89
N ILE A 65 2.67 0.14 14.34
CA ILE A 65 3.18 0.21 12.97
C ILE A 65 2.81 -1.06 12.24
N CYS A 66 2.08 -0.91 11.13
CA CYS A 66 1.75 -2.01 10.23
C CYS A 66 2.71 -2.04 9.05
N ARG A 67 3.39 -3.17 8.87
CA ARG A 67 4.34 -3.42 7.80
C ARG A 67 3.82 -4.55 6.90
N CYS A 68 3.68 -4.25 5.62
CA CYS A 68 3.29 -5.23 4.62
C CYS A 68 4.49 -6.00 4.09
N HIS A 69 4.30 -7.30 3.86
CA HIS A 69 5.33 -8.22 3.38
C HIS A 69 4.72 -9.30 2.49
N ARG A 70 5.56 -10.20 1.95
CA ARG A 70 5.16 -11.23 0.98
C ARG A 70 4.52 -10.61 -0.27
N CYS A 71 5.30 -9.83 -1.00
CA CYS A 71 4.90 -9.27 -2.29
C CYS A 71 4.26 -10.30 -3.22
N LYS A 72 3.09 -9.95 -3.76
CA LYS A 72 2.49 -10.66 -4.88
C LYS A 72 3.34 -10.36 -6.11
N LYS A 73 4.05 -11.36 -6.65
CA LYS A 73 4.63 -11.26 -7.98
C LYS A 73 3.48 -10.98 -8.95
N ILE A 74 3.47 -9.79 -9.55
CA ILE A 74 2.58 -9.50 -10.66
C ILE A 74 3.23 -10.17 -11.87
N ILE A 75 2.70 -11.33 -12.25
CA ILE A 75 3.09 -12.10 -13.44
C ILE A 75 2.61 -11.33 -14.68
#